data_AF-A0A2S9GBS2-F1
#
_entry.id   AF-A0A2S9GBS2-F1
#
_cell.length_a   1.000
_cell.length_b   1.000
_cell.length_c   1.000
_cell.angle_alpha   90.00
_cell.angle_beta   90.00
_cell.angle_gamma   90.00
#
_symmetry.space_group_name_H-M   'P 1'
#
loop_
_entity.id
_entity.type
_entity.pdbx_description
1 polymer ?
#
loop_
_entity_poly.entity_id
_entity_poly.type
_entity_poly.pdbx_seq_one_letter_code
_entity_poly.pdbx_strand_id
1 'polypeptide(L)'
;NTPSHHRVHHGMDQLYLDKNYGGILIVWDRIFGSFQPEVFRPNYGLTKPVDTFNIWKLQTREYAAIGRDVRTARGLRAKLGYVFG
;
A
#
# COMPACT_ATOMS: atom_id res chain seq x y z
N ASN A 1 -13.42 -13.26 4.30
CA ASN A 1 -12.45 -12.88 3.25
C ASN A 1 -12.21 -14.09 2.35
N THR A 2 -12.04 -13.97 1.03
CA THR A 2 -11.88 -15.14 0.12
C THR A 2 -10.46 -15.19 -0.48
N PRO A 3 -9.99 -16.34 -0.99
CA PRO A 3 -8.71 -16.39 -1.70
C PRO A 3 -8.61 -15.41 -2.87
N SER A 4 -9.72 -15.09 -3.53
CA SER A 4 -9.74 -14.10 -4.62
C SER A 4 -9.53 -12.67 -4.11
N HIS A 5 -10.22 -12.28 -3.04
CA HIS A 5 -10.03 -10.96 -2.42
C HIS A 5 -8.58 -10.78 -1.93
N HIS A 6 -8.01 -11.83 -1.35
CA HIS A 6 -6.63 -11.83 -0.88
C HIS A 6 -5.60 -11.75 -2.01
N ARG A 7 -5.88 -12.33 -3.19
CA ARG A 7 -5.03 -12.16 -4.37
C ARG A 7 -5.01 -10.71 -4.86
N VAL A 8 -6.18 -10.08 -4.95
CA VAL A 8 -6.29 -8.66 -5.30
C VAL A 8 -5.49 -7.81 -4.32
N HIS A 9 -5.61 -8.07 -3.01
CA HIS A 9 -4.83 -7.37 -1.99
C HIS A 9 -3.30 -7.47 -2.20
N HIS A 10 -2.81 -8.61 -2.68
CA HIS A 10 -1.39 -8.83 -2.99
C HIS A 10 -0.98 -8.45 -4.42
N GLY A 11 -1.91 -7.96 -5.24
CA GLY A 11 -1.65 -7.58 -6.63
C GLY A 11 -0.85 -6.28 -6.71
N MET A 12 0.08 -6.22 -7.68
CA MET A 12 0.82 -5.00 -7.99
C MET A 12 0.25 -4.22 -9.19
N ASP A 13 -0.78 -4.76 -9.85
CA ASP A 13 -1.47 -4.11 -10.95
C ASP A 13 -2.18 -2.84 -10.47
N GLN A 14 -2.16 -1.77 -11.26
CA GLN A 14 -2.76 -0.47 -10.90
C GLN A 14 -4.21 -0.56 -10.41
N LEU A 15 -5.02 -1.45 -11.00
CA LEU A 15 -6.42 -1.68 -10.61
C LEU A 15 -6.56 -2.26 -9.19
N TYR A 16 -5.56 -3.00 -8.73
CA TYR A 16 -5.57 -3.75 -7.47
C TYR A 16 -4.78 -3.05 -6.35
N LEU A 17 -4.05 -1.98 -6.66
CA LEU A 17 -3.40 -1.16 -5.66
C LEU A 17 -4.45 -0.55 -4.73
N ASP A 18 -4.14 -0.60 -3.43
CA ASP A 18 -4.94 0.02 -2.40
C ASP A 18 -6.37 -0.53 -2.28
N LYS A 19 -6.53 -1.85 -2.46
CA LYS A 19 -7.80 -2.57 -2.39
C LYS A 19 -7.81 -3.72 -1.41
N ASN A 20 -9.01 -4.08 -0.94
CA ASN A 20 -9.31 -5.30 -0.18
C ASN A 20 -8.45 -5.49 1.09
N TYR A 21 -8.31 -4.44 1.90
CA TYR A 21 -7.53 -4.43 3.14
C TYR A 21 -8.13 -5.24 4.28
N GLY A 22 -9.43 -5.53 4.23
CA GLY A 22 -10.18 -6.21 5.27
C GLY A 22 -9.73 -7.65 5.46
N GLY A 23 -8.73 -7.86 6.32
CA GLY A 23 -8.08 -9.16 6.53
C GLY A 23 -9.04 -10.30 6.87
N ILE A 24 -9.96 -10.09 7.81
CA ILE A 24 -10.96 -11.12 8.21
C ILE A 24 -12.28 -10.92 7.46
N LEU A 25 -12.82 -9.70 7.48
CA LEU A 25 -14.14 -9.37 6.93
C LEU A 25 -14.01 -8.35 5.79
N ILE A 26 -14.47 -8.73 4.59
CA ILE A 26 -14.48 -7.86 3.40
C ILE A 26 -15.56 -6.76 3.48
N VAL A 27 -16.45 -6.82 4.47
CA VAL A 27 -17.52 -5.83 4.65
C VAL A 27 -16.94 -4.43 4.86
N TRP A 28 -15.78 -4.34 5.52
CA TRP A 28 -15.10 -3.07 5.75
C TRP A 28 -14.70 -2.41 4.42
N ASP A 29 -14.16 -3.17 3.47
CA ASP A 29 -13.81 -2.64 2.15
C ASP A 29 -15.03 -2.17 1.35
N ARG A 30 -16.19 -2.77 1.57
CA ARG A 30 -17.43 -2.33 0.95
C ARG A 30 -17.96 -1.05 1.58
N ILE A 31 -17.89 -0.95 2.91
CA ILE A 31 -18.33 0.24 3.66
C ILE A 31 -17.43 1.44 3.35
N PHE A 32 -16.12 1.23 3.27
CA PHE A 32 -15.13 2.29 3.07
C PHE A 32 -14.68 2.47 1.60
N GLY A 33 -15.24 1.69 0.67
CA GLY A 33 -15.03 1.88 -0.78
C GLY A 33 -13.70 1.36 -1.34
N SER A 34 -12.95 0.56 -0.58
CA SER A 34 -11.72 -0.10 -1.06
C SER A 34 -11.96 -1.48 -1.68
N PHE A 35 -13.21 -1.93 -1.82
CA PHE A 35 -13.50 -3.23 -2.43
C PHE A 35 -13.23 -3.24 -3.95
N GLN A 36 -12.50 -4.26 -4.41
CA GLN A 36 -12.26 -4.53 -5.82
C GLN A 36 -12.37 -6.04 -6.09
N PRO A 37 -13.26 -6.48 -7.01
CA PRO A 37 -13.27 -7.88 -7.45
C PRO A 37 -12.04 -8.21 -8.30
N GLU A 38 -11.64 -9.48 -8.30
CA GLU A 38 -10.62 -9.99 -9.23
C GLU A 38 -11.22 -10.06 -10.65
N VAL A 39 -10.70 -9.25 -11.56
CA VAL A 39 -11.09 -9.20 -12.97
C VAL A 39 -10.20 -10.12 -13.82
N PHE A 40 -8.95 -10.29 -13.40
CA PHE A 40 -7.94 -11.17 -13.96
C PHE A 40 -6.95 -11.58 -12.87
N ARG A 41 -6.16 -12.63 -13.13
CA ARG A 41 -5.15 -13.13 -12.18
C ARG A 41 -4.07 -12.06 -11.93
N PRO A 42 -3.87 -11.56 -10.69
CA PRO A 42 -2.92 -10.49 -10.44
C PRO A 42 -1.47 -10.86 -10.73
N ASN A 43 -0.69 -9.87 -11.17
CA ASN A 43 0.76 -9.92 -11.08
C ASN A 43 1.18 -9.64 -9.64
N TYR A 44 2.18 -10.37 -9.15
CA TYR A 44 2.67 -10.23 -7.77
C TYR A 44 4.06 -9.59 -7.77
N GLY A 45 4.33 -8.83 -6.71
CA GLY A 45 5.61 -8.17 -6.52
C GLY A 45 5.43 -6.78 -5.92
N LEU A 46 6.50 -6.00 -5.97
CA LEU A 46 6.49 -4.60 -5.54
C LEU A 46 6.39 -3.71 -6.78
N THR A 47 5.57 -2.66 -6.69
CA THR A 47 5.52 -1.60 -7.73
C THR A 47 6.85 -0.88 -7.89
N LYS A 48 7.67 -0.88 -6.84
CA LYS A 48 9.03 -0.36 -6.82
C LYS A 48 9.99 -1.50 -6.45
N PRO A 49 10.78 -2.03 -7.40
CA PRO A 49 11.73 -3.08 -7.10
C PRO A 49 12.72 -2.69 -6.01
N VAL A 50 13.09 -3.67 -5.19
CA VAL A 50 14.18 -3.55 -4.21
C VAL A 50 15.36 -4.39 -4.69
N ASP A 51 16.56 -3.85 -4.55
CA ASP A 51 17.83 -4.43 -5.01
C ASP A 51 18.64 -5.02 -3.85
N THR A 52 18.01 -5.29 -2.72
CA THR A 52 18.66 -5.75 -1.49
C THR A 52 17.81 -6.76 -0.72
N PHE A 53 18.49 -7.70 -0.06
CA PHE A 53 17.88 -8.66 0.87
C PHE A 53 18.17 -8.31 2.35
N ASN A 54 18.79 -7.17 2.62
CA ASN A 54 19.08 -6.75 3.99
C ASN A 54 17.79 -6.32 4.71
N ILE A 55 17.40 -7.06 5.75
CA ILE A 55 16.12 -6.85 6.45
C ILE A 55 15.98 -5.46 7.06
N TRP A 56 17.05 -4.91 7.63
CA TRP A 56 17.01 -3.59 8.25
C TRP A 56 16.79 -2.50 7.20
N LYS A 57 17.46 -2.60 6.05
CA LYS A 57 17.22 -1.67 4.94
C LYS A 57 15.79 -1.77 4.43
N LEU A 58 15.26 -2.98 4.24
CA LEU A 58 13.90 -3.18 3.76
C LEU A 58 12.85 -2.61 4.73
N GLN A 59 13.04 -2.81 6.03
CA GLN A 59 12.09 -2.34 7.04
C GLN A 59 12.18 -0.83 7.30
N THR A 60 13.36 -0.21 7.14
CA THR A 60 13.59 1.20 7.54
C THR A 60 13.62 2.20 6.39
N ARG A 61 13.81 1.75 5.13
CA ARG A 61 13.95 2.64 3.95
C ARG A 61 12.76 3.57 3.77
N GLU A 62 11.54 3.07 3.88
CA GLU A 62 10.33 3.87 3.64
C GLU A 62 10.13 4.92 4.76
N TYR A 63 10.42 4.59 6.02
CA TYR A 63 10.41 5.58 7.11
C TYR A 63 11.44 6.69 6.90
N ALA A 64 12.64 6.35 6.42
CA ALA A 64 13.66 7.34 6.08
C ALA A 64 13.23 8.21 4.88
N ALA A 65 12.50 7.64 3.90
CA ALA A 65 11.92 8.39 2.79
C ALA A 65 10.88 9.40 3.30
N ILE A 66 9.90 8.96 4.10
CA ILE A 66 8.89 9.83 4.73
C ILE A 66 9.56 10.95 5.53
N GLY A 67 10.58 10.64 6.34
CA GLY A 67 11.31 11.64 7.12
C GLY A 67 12.02 12.68 6.25
N ARG A 68 12.55 12.28 5.10
CA ARG A 68 13.12 13.22 4.11
C ARG A 68 12.04 14.09 3.48
N ASP A 69 10.90 13.52 3.12
CA ASP A 69 9.79 14.24 2.48
C ASP A 69 9.16 15.27 3.44
N VAL A 70 8.95 14.92 4.71
CA VAL A 70 8.50 15.87 5.74
C VAL A 70 9.51 17.01 5.93
N ARG A 71 10.81 16.72 5.90
CA ARG A 71 11.87 17.73 6.07
C ARG A 71 11.93 18.70 4.90
N THR A 72 11.73 18.23 3.67
CA THR A 72 11.78 19.05 2.44
C THR A 72 10.44 19.72 2.11
N ALA A 73 9.32 19.23 2.67
CA ALA A 73 7.99 19.79 2.47
C ALA A 73 7.90 21.26 2.94
N ARG A 74 7.35 22.11 2.06
CA ARG A 74 7.12 23.53 2.35
C ARG A 74 5.76 23.73 3.00
N GLY A 75 5.76 24.32 4.19
CA GLY A 75 4.54 24.68 4.94
C GLY A 75 4.00 23.54 5.82
N LEU A 76 3.23 23.93 6.84
CA LEU A 76 2.71 23.00 7.86
C LEU A 76 1.71 22.00 7.28
N ARG A 77 0.85 22.44 6.34
CA ARG A 77 -0.14 21.58 5.68
C ARG A 77 0.51 20.41 4.93
N ALA A 78 1.55 20.68 4.15
CA ALA A 78 2.26 19.64 3.41
C ALA A 78 2.92 18.64 4.37
N LYS A 79 3.53 19.14 5.46
CA LYS A 79 4.13 18.29 6.49
C LYS A 79 3.11 17.39 7.17
N LEU A 80 1.94 17.92 7.54
CA LEU A 80 0.86 17.13 8.14
C LEU A 80 0.32 16.07 7.17
N GLY A 81 0.20 16.40 5.87
CA GLY A 81 -0.22 15.42 4.85
C GLY A 81 0.71 14.21 4.76
N TYR A 82 2.04 14.41 4.82
CA TYR A 82 2.99 13.29 4.83
C TYR A 82 2.94 12.43 6.11
N VAL A 83 2.45 12.99 7.23
CA VAL A 83 2.38 12.26 8.52
C VAL A 83 1.03 11.55 8.69
N PHE A 84 -0.06 12.13 8.20
CA PHE A 84 -1.42 11.68 8.50
C PHE A 84 -2.21 11.14 7.29
N GLY A 85 -1.73 11.37 6.06
CA GLY A 85 -2.49 11.07 4.84
C GLY A 85 -3.38 12.22 4.40
#